data_AF-W4UV65-F1
#
_entry.id   AF-W4UV65-F1
#
_cell.length_a   1.000
_cell.length_b   1.000
_cell.length_c   1.000
_cell.angle_alpha   90.00
_cell.angle_beta   90.00
_cell.angle_gamma   90.00
#
_symmetry.space_group_name_H-M   'P 1'
#
loop_
_entity.id
_entity.type
_entity.pdbx_description
1 polymer ?
#
loop_
_entity_poly.entity_id
_entity_poly.type
_entity_poly.pdbx_seq_one_letter_code
_entity_poly.pdbx_strand_id
1 'polypeptide(L)'
;MEVDSVPEELDEISRKIKQLEIEREAIKRENDKPKLEQIGKELAELKEQEKSYKAKWQSEKTLMDKIQQNKVEIENLKFEAEKAEREGDYGKVARFGTANFRLLTRRLKRHSKSFARCRATRL
;
A
#
# COMPACT_ATOMS: atom_id res chain seq x y z
N MET A 1 -14.51 -5.28 -1.62
CA MET A 1 -13.48 -4.22 -1.60
C MET A 1 -12.75 -4.39 -0.27
N GLU A 2 -11.64 -5.14 -0.25
CA GLU A 2 -10.93 -5.55 0.98
C GLU A 2 -9.49 -5.00 0.99
N VAL A 3 -9.29 -3.82 0.39
CA VAL A 3 -7.94 -3.29 0.12
C VAL A 3 -7.34 -2.55 1.33
N ASP A 4 -8.14 -2.29 2.37
CA ASP A 4 -7.71 -1.62 3.60
C ASP A 4 -7.16 -2.57 4.66
N SER A 5 -7.37 -3.87 4.50
CA SER A 5 -6.95 -4.87 5.48
C SER A 5 -5.48 -5.24 5.30
N VAL A 6 -4.82 -5.50 6.42
CA VAL A 6 -3.49 -6.14 6.45
C VAL A 6 -3.60 -7.48 5.70
N PRO A 7 -2.63 -7.85 4.86
CA PRO A 7 -2.65 -9.14 4.18
C PRO A 7 -2.66 -10.26 5.22
N GLU A 8 -3.48 -11.29 5.03
CA GLU A 8 -3.58 -12.43 5.95
C GLU A 8 -2.21 -13.06 6.21
N GLU A 9 -1.38 -13.15 5.17
CA GLU A 9 -0.02 -13.67 5.27
C GLU A 9 0.88 -12.85 6.21
N LEU A 10 0.70 -11.52 6.26
CA LEU A 10 1.46 -10.66 7.14
C LEU A 10 0.99 -10.80 8.60
N ASP A 11 -0.32 -10.96 8.81
CA ASP A 11 -0.89 -11.20 10.14
C ASP A 11 -0.44 -12.57 10.68
N GLU A 12 -0.46 -13.61 9.85
CA GLU A 12 0.06 -14.94 10.22
C GLU A 12 1.53 -14.91 10.62
N ILE A 13 2.39 -14.26 9.82
CA ILE A 13 3.82 -14.12 10.14
C ILE A 13 3.98 -13.36 11.46
N SER A 14 3.23 -12.27 11.66
CA SER A 14 3.27 -11.48 12.89
C SER A 14 2.86 -12.28 14.13
N ARG A 15 1.83 -13.13 14.02
CA ARG A 15 1.41 -14.03 15.09
C ARG A 15 2.47 -15.08 15.41
N LYS A 16 3.06 -15.70 14.38
CA LYS A 16 4.15 -16.68 14.53
C LYS A 16 5.38 -16.08 15.22
N ILE A 17 5.79 -14.87 14.82
CA ILE A 17 6.89 -14.15 15.46
C ILE A 17 6.60 -13.96 16.96
N LYS A 18 5.42 -13.47 17.32
CA LYS A 18 5.03 -13.28 18.73
C LYS A 18 5.07 -14.59 19.53
N GLN A 19 4.57 -15.67 18.95
CA GLN A 19 4.59 -16.98 19.58
C GLN A 19 6.02 -17.46 19.85
N LEU A 20 6.91 -17.34 18.87
CA LEU A 20 8.32 -17.72 19.02
C LEU A 20 9.08 -16.81 19.99
N GLU A 21 8.72 -15.54 20.10
CA GLU A 21 9.30 -14.64 21.12
C GLU A 21 8.92 -15.07 22.54
N ILE A 22 7.66 -15.48 22.75
CA ILE A 22 7.20 -16.03 24.05
C ILE A 22 7.91 -17.35 24.35
N GLU A 23 7.98 -18.26 23.36
CA GLU A 23 8.69 -19.54 23.51
C GLU A 23 10.17 -19.31 23.86
N ARG A 24 10.83 -18.37 23.17
CA ARG A 24 12.22 -17.99 23.45
C ARG A 24 12.41 -17.56 24.91
N GLU A 25 11.49 -16.76 25.47
CA GLU A 25 11.57 -16.33 26.87
C GLU A 25 11.37 -17.50 27.85
N ALA A 26 10.49 -18.44 27.53
CA ALA A 26 10.28 -19.65 28.33
C ALA A 26 11.53 -20.54 28.34
N ILE A 27 12.08 -20.87 27.16
CA ILE A 27 13.27 -21.71 27.00
C ILE A 27 14.52 -21.05 27.63
N LYS A 28 14.58 -19.71 27.66
CA LYS A 28 15.67 -18.99 28.33
C LYS A 28 15.76 -19.29 29.82
N ARG A 29 14.63 -19.61 30.48
CA ARG A 29 14.61 -20.01 31.90
C ARG A 29 15.08 -21.46 32.10
N GLU A 30 14.88 -22.30 31.09
CA GLU A 30 15.32 -23.70 31.08
C GLU A 30 16.81 -23.85 30.68
N ASN A 31 17.42 -22.77 30.16
CA ASN A 31 18.83 -22.69 29.77
C ASN A 31 19.23 -23.68 28.65
N ASP A 32 18.27 -24.08 27.82
CA ASP A 32 18.48 -24.92 26.65
C ASP A 32 19.03 -24.09 25.48
N LYS A 33 20.37 -24.09 25.37
CA LYS A 33 21.11 -23.34 24.35
C LYS A 33 20.79 -23.75 22.90
N PRO A 34 20.81 -25.05 22.51
CA PRO A 34 20.53 -25.42 21.13
C PRO A 34 19.13 -25.03 20.69
N LYS A 35 18.13 -25.13 21.58
CA LYS A 35 16.76 -24.71 21.25
C LYS A 35 16.63 -23.19 21.11
N LEU A 36 17.33 -22.41 21.95
CA LEU A 36 17.39 -20.94 21.79
C LEU A 36 18.02 -20.51 20.45
N GLU A 37 19.06 -21.20 19.99
CA GLU A 37 19.67 -20.90 18.69
C GLU A 37 18.72 -21.21 17.53
N GLN A 38 17.98 -22.32 17.60
CA GLN A 38 17.00 -22.68 16.59
C GLN A 38 15.87 -21.64 16.50
N ILE A 39 15.26 -21.27 17.64
CA ILE A 39 14.22 -20.24 17.70
C ILE A 39 14.76 -18.88 17.22
N GLY A 40 16.02 -18.56 17.55
CA GLY A 40 16.67 -17.34 17.10
C GLY A 40 16.81 -17.26 15.57
N LYS A 41 17.17 -18.37 14.91
CA LYS A 41 17.26 -18.45 13.45
C LYS A 41 15.88 -18.29 12.80
N GLU A 42 14.88 -19.02 13.29
CA GLU A 42 13.52 -18.96 12.76
C GLU A 42 12.90 -17.57 12.93
N LEU A 43 13.13 -16.92 14.08
CA LEU A 43 12.73 -15.53 14.28
C LEU A 43 13.38 -14.56 13.30
N ALA A 44 14.67 -14.75 12.99
CA ALA A 44 15.36 -13.90 12.03
C ALA A 44 14.77 -14.04 10.62
N GLU A 45 14.54 -15.28 10.18
CA GLU A 45 13.93 -15.58 8.88
C GLU A 45 12.52 -14.97 8.78
N LEU A 46 11.66 -15.20 9.79
CA LEU A 46 10.30 -14.67 9.79
C LEU A 46 10.27 -13.13 9.83
N LYS A 47 11.15 -12.49 10.60
CA LYS A 47 11.25 -11.02 10.64
C LYS A 47 11.70 -10.43 9.30
N GLU A 48 12.58 -11.11 8.59
CA GLU A 48 12.99 -10.69 7.25
C GLU A 48 11.84 -10.82 6.23
N GLN A 49 11.11 -11.94 6.29
CA GLN A 49 9.90 -12.14 5.49
C GLN A 49 8.82 -11.09 5.80
N GLU A 50 8.53 -10.84 7.07
CA GLU A 50 7.59 -9.81 7.53
C GLU A 50 7.97 -8.44 6.95
N LYS A 51 9.24 -8.04 7.09
CA LYS A 51 9.74 -6.76 6.61
C LYS A 51 9.55 -6.61 5.11
N SER A 52 9.89 -7.65 4.34
CA SER A 52 9.72 -7.68 2.89
C SER A 52 8.25 -7.53 2.49
N TYR A 53 7.37 -8.30 3.12
CA TYR A 53 5.93 -8.31 2.81
C TYR A 53 5.28 -6.98 3.20
N LYS A 54 5.63 -6.44 4.36
CA LYS A 54 5.17 -5.13 4.84
C LYS A 54 5.61 -4.01 3.91
N ALA A 55 6.83 -4.05 3.39
CA ALA A 55 7.31 -3.05 2.42
C ALA A 55 6.51 -3.08 1.12
N LYS A 56 6.24 -4.29 0.58
CA LYS A 56 5.37 -4.46 -0.60
C LYS A 56 3.97 -3.92 -0.33
N TRP A 57 3.36 -4.31 0.78
CA TRP A 57 2.01 -3.85 1.14
C TRP A 57 1.93 -2.33 1.31
N GLN A 58 2.90 -1.70 1.98
CA GLN A 58 2.97 -0.24 2.12
C GLN A 58 3.09 0.47 0.76
N SER A 59 3.88 -0.10 -0.16
CA SER A 59 4.00 0.43 -1.52
C SER A 59 2.67 0.36 -2.29
N GLU A 60 1.92 -0.73 -2.12
CA GLU A 60 0.60 -0.89 -2.72
C GLU A 60 -0.42 0.07 -2.14
N LYS A 61 -0.44 0.22 -0.81
CA LYS A 61 -1.33 1.17 -0.12
C LYS A 61 -1.08 2.60 -0.59
N THR A 62 0.19 3.01 -0.64
CA THR A 62 0.59 4.33 -1.15
C THR A 62 0.13 4.56 -2.61
N LEU A 63 0.21 3.53 -3.45
CA LEU A 63 -0.27 3.60 -4.83
C LEU A 63 -1.80 3.70 -4.91
N MET A 64 -2.52 2.96 -4.07
CA MET A 64 -3.97 3.02 -3.96
C MET A 64 -4.43 4.43 -3.53
N ASP A 65 -3.83 4.97 -2.48
CA ASP A 65 -4.14 6.32 -1.98
C ASP A 65 -3.95 7.36 -3.08
N LYS A 66 -2.83 7.29 -3.81
CA LYS A 66 -2.58 8.15 -4.97
C LYS A 66 -3.63 7.97 -6.06
N ILE A 67 -4.05 6.73 -6.37
CA ILE A 67 -5.10 6.48 -7.36
C ILE A 67 -6.41 7.14 -6.93
N GLN A 68 -6.80 6.98 -5.66
CA GLN A 68 -8.03 7.55 -5.12
C GLN A 68 -7.99 9.07 -5.11
N GLN A 69 -6.87 9.67 -4.69
CA GLN A 69 -6.67 11.12 -4.74
C GLN A 69 -6.76 11.65 -6.17
N ASN A 70 -6.07 11.04 -7.13
CA ASN A 70 -6.15 11.46 -8.54
C ASN A 70 -7.57 11.35 -9.10
N LYS A 71 -8.36 10.36 -8.67
CA LYS A 71 -9.78 10.25 -9.08
C LYS A 71 -10.61 11.40 -8.51
N VAL A 72 -10.46 11.70 -7.23
CA VAL A 72 -11.16 12.82 -6.57
C VAL A 72 -10.81 14.15 -7.25
N GLU A 73 -9.52 14.40 -7.51
CA GLU A 73 -9.07 15.61 -8.20
C GLU A 73 -9.66 15.72 -9.63
N ILE A 74 -9.79 14.59 -10.35
CA ILE A 74 -10.42 14.55 -11.67
C ILE A 74 -11.91 14.91 -11.59
N GLU A 75 -12.65 14.35 -10.62
CA GLU A 75 -14.07 14.66 -10.45
C GLU A 75 -14.29 16.13 -10.04
N ASN A 76 -13.42 16.67 -9.17
CA ASN A 76 -13.46 18.08 -8.81
C ASN A 76 -13.22 18.99 -10.03
N LEU A 77 -12.21 18.69 -10.85
CA LEU A 77 -11.95 19.47 -12.07
C LEU A 77 -13.10 19.41 -13.08
N LYS A 78 -13.78 18.25 -13.20
CA LYS A 78 -14.98 18.15 -14.05
C LYS A 78 -16.11 19.04 -13.53
N PHE A 79 -16.34 19.02 -12.22
CA PHE A 79 -17.36 19.85 -11.58
C PHE A 79 -17.05 21.35 -11.74
N GLU A 80 -15.80 21.76 -11.54
CA GLU A 80 -15.36 23.15 -11.75
C GLU A 80 -15.52 23.58 -13.21
N ALA A 81 -15.20 22.71 -14.17
CA ALA A 81 -15.39 22.99 -15.59
C ALA A 81 -16.87 23.16 -15.95
N GLU A 82 -17.74 22.27 -15.46
CA GLU A 82 -19.19 22.36 -15.70
C GLU A 82 -19.78 23.63 -15.07
N LYS A 83 -19.30 24.03 -13.88
CA LYS A 83 -19.71 25.28 -13.24
C LYS A 83 -19.28 26.50 -14.06
N ALA A 84 -18.02 26.55 -14.51
CA ALA A 84 -17.51 27.65 -15.31
C ALA A 84 -18.19 27.75 -16.69
N GLU A 85 -18.62 26.62 -17.27
CA GLU A 85 -19.42 26.59 -18.49
C GLU A 85 -20.80 27.22 -18.29
N ARG A 86 -21.48 26.93 -17.17
CA ARG A 86 -22.77 27.57 -16.81
C ARG A 86 -22.63 29.07 -16.53
N GLU A 87 -21.50 29.50 -15.96
CA GLU A 87 -21.20 30.90 -15.66
C GLU A 87 -20.72 31.69 -16.89
N GLY A 88 -20.51 31.04 -18.04
CA GLY A 88 -20.04 31.67 -19.28
C GLY A 88 -18.55 32.02 -19.28
N ASP A 89 -17.76 31.51 -18.34
CA ASP A 89 -16.31 31.75 -18.23
C ASP A 89 -15.51 30.69 -19.03
N TYR A 90 -15.67 30.73 -20.35
CA TYR A 90 -15.00 29.82 -21.29
C TYR A 90 -13.46 29.96 -21.30
N GLY A 91 -12.95 31.11 -20.82
CA GLY A 91 -11.51 31.37 -20.71
C GLY A 91 -10.83 30.50 -19.64
N LYS A 92 -11.50 30.29 -18.49
CA LYS A 92 -11.02 29.40 -17.43
C LYS A 92 -11.16 27.92 -17.79
N VAL A 93 -12.27 27.54 -18.43
CA VAL A 93 -12.53 26.16 -18.88
C VAL A 93 -11.41 25.66 -19.81
N ALA A 94 -11.02 26.48 -20.79
CA ALA A 94 -10.03 26.09 -21.79
C ALA A 94 -8.59 25.98 -21.27
N ARG A 95 -8.19 26.83 -20.30
CA ARG A 95 -6.79 26.86 -19.81
C ARG A 95 -6.52 25.86 -18.70
N PHE A 96 -7.41 25.74 -17.72
CA PHE A 96 -7.19 24.86 -16.57
C PHE A 96 -7.74 23.45 -16.79
N GLY A 97 -8.87 23.34 -17.49
CA GLY A 97 -9.54 22.07 -17.72
C GLY A 97 -8.69 21.09 -18.53
N THR A 98 -8.11 21.49 -19.66
CA THR A 98 -7.51 20.52 -20.59
C THR A 98 -6.11 20.05 -20.18
N ALA A 99 -5.26 20.94 -19.67
CA ALA A 99 -3.88 20.62 -19.31
C ALA A 99 -3.79 19.82 -18.00
N ASN A 100 -4.46 20.28 -16.93
CA ASN A 100 -4.44 19.62 -15.63
C ASN A 100 -5.17 18.28 -15.67
N PHE A 101 -6.34 18.21 -16.33
CA PHE A 101 -7.06 16.95 -16.52
C PHE A 101 -6.21 15.92 -17.26
N ARG A 102 -5.51 16.33 -18.33
CA ARG A 102 -4.61 15.45 -19.09
C ARG A 102 -3.44 14.96 -18.23
N LEU A 103 -2.86 15.83 -17.40
CA LEU A 103 -1.79 15.44 -16.47
C LEU A 103 -2.29 14.42 -15.45
N LEU A 104 -3.45 14.67 -14.83
CA LEU A 104 -4.06 13.82 -13.82
C LEU A 104 -4.48 12.46 -14.38
N THR A 105 -5.11 12.42 -15.56
CA THR A 105 -5.42 11.14 -16.22
C THR A 105 -4.17 10.35 -16.59
N ARG A 106 -3.08 11.01 -17.00
CA ARG A 106 -1.79 10.32 -17.23
C ARG A 106 -1.20 9.78 -15.93
N ARG A 107 -1.26 10.54 -14.83
CA ARG A 107 -0.82 10.09 -13.49
C ARG A 107 -1.66 8.92 -12.99
N LEU A 108 -2.98 9.00 -13.10
CA LEU A 108 -3.91 7.93 -12.75
C LEU A 108 -3.60 6.64 -13.53
N LYS A 109 -3.44 6.72 -14.86
CA LYS A 109 -3.04 5.57 -15.69
C LYS A 109 -1.68 5.00 -15.27
N ARG A 110 -0.71 5.85 -14.91
CA ARG A 110 0.61 5.40 -14.46
C ARG A 110 0.54 4.69 -13.10
N HIS A 111 -0.13 5.29 -12.12
CA HIS A 111 -0.29 4.69 -10.80
C HIS A 111 -1.10 3.39 -10.86
N SER A 112 -2.17 3.35 -11.66
CA SER A 112 -2.95 2.12 -11.91
C SER A 112 -2.10 1.02 -12.55
N LYS A 113 -1.27 1.32 -13.57
CA LYS A 113 -0.32 0.34 -14.13
C LYS A 113 0.75 -0.10 -13.13
N SER A 114 1.20 0.79 -12.25
CA SER A 114 2.15 0.45 -11.19
C SER A 114 1.51 -0.48 -10.16
N PHE A 115 0.29 -0.17 -9.74
CA PHE A 115 -0.49 -0.97 -8.78
C PHE A 115 -0.82 -2.35 -9.34
N ALA A 116 -1.22 -2.44 -10.62
CA ALA A 116 -1.44 -3.72 -11.29
C ALA A 116 -0.16 -4.58 -11.35
N ARG A 117 1.00 -3.96 -11.54
CA ARG A 117 2.30 -4.68 -11.50
C ARG A 117 2.66 -5.16 -10.10
N CYS A 118 2.47 -4.32 -9.07
CA CYS A 118 2.70 -4.73 -7.68
C CYS A 118 1.80 -5.92 -7.31
N ARG A 119 0.49 -5.87 -7.63
CA ARG A 119 -0.42 -7.00 -7.42
C ARG A 119 -0.05 -8.24 -8.23
N ALA A 120 0.45 -8.10 -9.45
CA ALA A 120 0.88 -9.25 -10.25
C ALA A 120 2.14 -9.95 -9.69
N THR A 121 2.91 -9.26 -8.84
CA THR A 121 4.05 -9.82 -8.11
C THR A 121 3.72 -10.23 -6.67
N ARG A 122 2.43 -10.13 -6.29
CA ARG A 122 1.89 -10.52 -5.00
C ARG A 122 1.39 -11.97 -5.12
N LEU A 123 2.37 -12.88 -5.06
CA LEU A 123 2.27 -14.34 -5.29
C LEU A 123 2.04 -14.73 -6.75
#